data_AF-A0A8C2V8C0-F1
#
_entry.id   AF-A0A8C2V8C0-F1
#
_cell.length_a   1.000
_cell.length_b   1.000
_cell.length_c   1.000
_cell.angle_alpha   90.00
_cell.angle_beta   90.00
_cell.angle_gamma   90.00
#
_symmetry.space_group_name_H-M   'P 1'
#
loop_
_entity.id
_entity.type
_entity.pdbx_description
1 polymer ?
#
loop_
_entity_poly.entity_id
_entity_poly.type
_entity_poly.pdbx_seq_one_letter_code
_entity_poly.pdbx_strand_id
1 'polypeptide(L)'
;LVKTAELDPSQNYLFGFHPHGVLVVGAFANFCTEATGFSCLFPGLRPHLLMLPCWFQVPFFRDYIMTSGLVSSDKASAAYLLSRPGGGQVAVLVVGGPLEALEAKPGALSLRIRNQKGFVKLALEHGASLVPVFSFGENELFQQFPNSPGSWVRRAQEALQPLLRVALPLFYGRGGLLLPFRTPIRTV
;
A
#
# COMPACT_ATOMS: atom_id res chain seq x y z
N LEU A 1 13.48 -4.35 3.96
CA LEU A 1 13.62 -2.91 3.68
C LEU A 1 15.09 -2.53 3.52
N VAL A 2 15.44 -1.75 2.50
CA VAL A 2 16.79 -1.20 2.29
C VAL A 2 16.67 0.31 2.33
N LYS A 3 17.39 0.95 3.27
CA LYS A 3 17.44 2.42 3.36
C LYS A 3 18.38 2.97 2.29
N THR A 4 17.88 3.94 1.53
CA THR A 4 18.62 4.58 0.42
C THR A 4 19.02 6.03 0.72
N ALA A 5 18.33 6.69 1.66
CA ALA A 5 18.62 8.06 2.08
C ALA A 5 18.31 8.25 3.57
N GLU A 6 18.98 9.24 4.16
CA GLU A 6 18.65 9.76 5.49
C GLU A 6 17.38 10.62 5.42
N LEU A 7 16.52 10.49 6.42
CA LEU A 7 15.27 11.25 6.54
C LEU A 7 15.27 11.96 7.90
N ASP A 8 14.95 13.25 7.87
CA ASP A 8 14.90 14.12 9.04
C ASP A 8 13.63 13.86 9.87
N PRO A 9 13.74 13.39 11.12
CA PRO A 9 12.58 13.09 11.95
C PRO A 9 11.77 14.33 12.37
N SER A 10 12.26 15.54 12.12
CA SER A 10 11.49 16.77 12.33
C SER A 10 10.49 17.08 11.20
N GLN A 11 10.51 16.30 10.11
CA GLN A 11 9.60 16.46 8.98
C GLN A 11 8.58 15.32 8.89
N ASN A 12 7.45 15.60 8.24
CA ASN A 12 6.46 14.59 7.88
C ASN A 12 6.67 14.15 6.42
N TYR A 13 6.37 12.89 6.15
CA TYR A 13 6.60 12.26 4.86
C TYR A 13 5.35 11.58 4.32
N LEU A 14 5.21 11.59 3.00
CA LEU A 14 4.27 10.73 2.29
C LEU A 14 5.08 9.76 1.42
N PHE A 15 5.05 8.49 1.80
CA PHE A 15 5.71 7.40 1.08
C PHE A 15 4.79 6.88 -0.01
N GLY A 16 5.20 7.00 -1.27
CA GLY A 16 4.48 6.45 -2.42
C GLY A 16 4.96 5.04 -2.74
N PHE A 17 4.25 4.03 -2.23
CA PHE A 17 4.61 2.62 -2.37
C PHE A 17 4.11 2.00 -3.67
N HIS A 18 4.99 1.27 -4.34
CA HIS A 18 4.69 0.48 -5.54
C HIS A 18 5.47 -0.84 -5.59
N PRO A 19 4.99 -1.84 -6.36
CA PRO A 19 3.64 -1.94 -6.89
C PRO A 19 2.64 -2.33 -5.78
N HIS A 20 1.34 -2.19 -6.02
CA HIS A 20 0.31 -2.59 -5.06
C HIS A 20 0.33 -4.09 -4.74
N GLY A 21 0.66 -4.94 -5.71
CA GLY A 21 0.49 -6.39 -5.54
C GLY A 21 -0.97 -6.76 -5.25
N VAL A 22 -1.19 -8.01 -4.85
CA VAL A 22 -2.55 -8.49 -4.52
C VAL A 22 -2.95 -8.06 -3.10
N LEU A 23 -2.08 -8.32 -2.11
CA LEU A 23 -2.33 -8.03 -0.69
C LEU A 23 -1.29 -7.08 -0.08
N VAL A 24 -0.39 -6.50 -0.88
CA VAL A 24 0.63 -5.53 -0.43
C VAL A 24 1.48 -6.04 0.75
N VAL A 25 1.86 -7.32 0.73
CA VAL A 25 2.41 -8.02 1.90
C VAL A 25 3.71 -7.38 2.38
N GLY A 26 4.58 -6.94 1.47
CA GLY A 26 5.81 -6.24 1.81
C GLY A 26 5.55 -4.85 2.38
N ALA A 27 4.56 -4.11 1.90
CA ALA A 27 4.18 -2.85 2.54
C ALA A 27 3.77 -3.09 3.99
N PHE A 28 2.89 -4.05 4.24
CA PHE A 28 2.48 -4.40 5.61
C PHE A 28 3.67 -4.86 6.46
N ALA A 29 4.51 -5.76 5.95
CA ALA A 29 5.67 -6.25 6.68
C ALA A 29 6.68 -5.13 7.03
N ASN A 30 6.94 -4.19 6.11
CA ASN A 30 7.91 -3.11 6.33
C ASN A 30 7.37 -1.98 7.21
N PHE A 31 6.06 -1.69 7.17
CA PHE A 31 5.51 -0.44 7.72
C PHE A 31 4.46 -0.63 8.82
N CYS A 32 3.92 -1.84 9.00
CA CYS A 32 2.99 -2.16 10.09
C CYS A 32 3.60 -3.10 11.13
N THR A 33 4.82 -3.57 10.88
CA THR A 33 5.53 -4.49 11.76
C THR A 33 7.00 -4.10 11.84
N GLU A 34 7.70 -4.60 12.85
CA GLU A 34 9.16 -4.43 12.97
C GLU A 34 9.96 -5.57 12.31
N ALA A 35 9.32 -6.38 11.45
CA ALA A 35 9.98 -7.54 10.82
C ALA A 35 11.24 -7.18 10.01
N THR A 36 11.31 -5.94 9.50
CA THR A 36 12.48 -5.44 8.78
C THR A 36 13.24 -4.33 9.52
N GLY A 37 12.93 -4.12 10.81
CA GLY A 37 13.59 -3.12 11.66
C GLY A 37 13.41 -1.68 11.18
N PHE A 38 12.18 -1.27 10.82
CA PHE A 38 11.91 0.09 10.32
C PHE A 38 12.36 1.14 11.34
N SER A 39 12.04 0.95 12.62
CA SER A 39 12.42 1.86 13.70
C SER A 39 13.94 2.03 13.86
N CYS A 40 14.72 0.98 13.56
CA CYS A 40 16.18 1.03 13.57
C CYS A 40 16.74 1.76 12.34
N LEU A 41 16.12 1.56 11.16
CA LEU A 41 16.57 2.19 9.91
C LEU A 41 16.22 3.69 9.88
N PHE A 42 15.05 4.06 10.40
CA PHE A 42 14.52 5.41 10.40
C PHE A 42 14.11 5.86 11.81
N PRO A 43 15.10 6.10 12.70
CA PRO A 43 14.83 6.45 14.08
C PRO A 43 14.05 7.77 14.16
N GLY A 44 12.99 7.78 14.98
CA GLY A 44 12.10 8.93 15.14
C GLY A 44 10.96 9.02 14.13
N LEU A 45 10.98 8.22 13.05
CA LEU A 45 9.85 8.12 12.12
C LEU A 45 8.83 7.06 12.57
N ARG A 46 7.55 7.35 12.33
CA ARG A 46 6.41 6.49 12.65
C ARG A 46 5.61 6.21 11.37
N PRO A 47 5.70 4.99 10.81
CA PRO A 47 4.98 4.63 9.60
C PRO A 47 3.52 4.30 9.88
N HIS A 48 2.65 4.75 8.97
CA HIS A 48 1.22 4.48 8.97
C HIS A 48 0.80 4.07 7.57
N LEU A 49 0.51 2.79 7.37
CA LEU A 49 0.03 2.26 6.09
C LEU A 49 -1.44 2.64 5.89
N LEU A 50 -1.72 3.26 4.75
CA LEU A 50 -3.07 3.70 4.40
C LEU A 50 -3.85 2.55 3.75
N MET A 51 -5.01 2.23 4.34
CA MET A 51 -5.88 1.14 3.93
C MET A 51 -7.29 1.65 3.60
N LEU A 52 -7.99 0.94 2.72
CA LEU A 52 -9.33 1.33 2.28
C LEU A 52 -10.30 1.53 3.47
N PRO A 53 -11.14 2.59 3.47
CA PRO A 53 -11.97 2.94 4.62
C PRO A 53 -13.00 1.88 5.03
N CYS A 54 -13.44 1.03 4.10
CA CYS A 54 -14.45 -0.01 4.36
C CYS A 54 -14.01 -1.00 5.45
N TRP A 55 -12.71 -1.26 5.57
CA TRP A 55 -12.16 -2.15 6.60
C TRP A 55 -12.29 -1.60 8.01
N PHE A 56 -12.37 -0.27 8.16
CA PHE A 56 -12.58 0.39 9.45
C PHE A 56 -14.05 0.45 9.88
N GLN A 57 -14.98 -0.05 9.05
CA GLN A 57 -16.41 -0.12 9.40
C GLN A 57 -16.80 -1.44 10.08
N VAL A 58 -15.91 -2.44 10.06
CA VAL A 58 -16.16 -3.76 10.66
C VAL A 58 -15.73 -3.72 12.14
N PRO A 59 -16.65 -3.86 13.12
CA PRO A 59 -16.31 -3.85 14.54
C PRO A 59 -15.30 -4.96 14.89
N PHE A 60 -14.45 -4.74 15.90
CA PHE A 60 -13.32 -5.58 16.32
C PHE A 60 -12.18 -5.71 15.29
N PHE A 61 -12.50 -5.97 14.02
CA PHE A 61 -11.49 -5.99 12.96
C PHE A 61 -10.83 -4.62 12.81
N ARG A 62 -11.62 -3.54 12.85
CA ARG A 62 -11.15 -2.15 12.90
C ARG A 62 -10.10 -1.95 14.00
N ASP A 63 -10.40 -2.36 15.22
CA ASP A 63 -9.52 -2.11 16.36
C ASP A 63 -8.25 -2.95 16.23
N TYR A 64 -8.37 -4.20 15.77
CA TYR A 64 -7.24 -5.07 15.48
C TYR A 64 -6.29 -4.43 14.45
N ILE A 65 -6.77 -4.00 13.29
CA ILE A 65 -5.92 -3.41 12.26
C ILE A 65 -5.27 -2.10 12.73
N MET A 66 -5.99 -1.29 13.51
CA MET A 66 -5.45 -0.04 14.05
C MET A 66 -4.28 -0.28 15.02
N THR A 67 -4.24 -1.40 15.74
CA THR A 67 -3.08 -1.74 16.60
C THR A 67 -1.79 -1.93 15.80
N SER A 68 -1.88 -2.31 14.52
CA SER A 68 -0.73 -2.46 13.61
C SER A 68 -0.31 -1.17 12.91
N GLY A 69 -0.91 -0.03 13.27
CA GLY A 69 -0.60 1.27 12.68
C GLY A 69 -1.30 1.57 11.35
N LEU A 70 -2.27 0.73 10.93
CA LEU A 70 -3.10 0.99 9.76
C LEU A 70 -4.02 2.18 9.98
N VAL A 71 -4.13 3.05 8.98
CA VAL A 71 -4.97 4.27 8.98
C VAL A 71 -5.83 4.29 7.72
N SER A 72 -7.02 4.90 7.78
CA SER A 72 -7.87 5.06 6.60
C SER A 72 -7.15 5.85 5.50
N SER A 73 -7.31 5.41 4.25
CA SER A 73 -6.79 6.10 3.07
C SER A 73 -7.61 7.34 2.66
N ASP A 74 -8.58 7.76 3.46
CA ASP A 74 -9.31 9.01 3.24
C ASP A 74 -8.38 10.23 3.30
N LYS A 75 -8.65 11.23 2.45
CA LYS A 75 -7.86 12.46 2.38
C LYS A 75 -7.69 13.13 3.75
N ALA A 76 -8.76 13.17 4.55
CA ALA A 76 -8.73 13.78 5.88
C ALA A 76 -7.78 13.05 6.85
N SER A 77 -7.72 11.73 6.79
CA SER A 77 -6.84 10.91 7.63
C SER A 77 -5.38 11.10 7.25
N ALA A 78 -5.07 11.09 5.95
CA ALA A 78 -3.74 11.36 5.46
C ALA A 78 -3.32 12.81 5.77
N ALA A 79 -4.19 13.79 5.55
CA ALA A 79 -3.98 15.19 5.92
C ALA A 79 -3.64 15.35 7.41
N TYR A 80 -4.38 14.65 8.28
CA TYR A 80 -4.15 14.68 9.73
C TYR A 80 -2.76 14.18 10.14
N LEU A 81 -2.27 13.12 9.50
CA LEU A 81 -0.91 12.62 9.74
C LEU A 81 0.14 13.64 9.26
N LEU A 82 -0.05 14.19 8.06
CA LEU A 82 0.91 15.10 7.45
C LEU A 82 0.93 16.49 8.09
N SER A 83 -0.14 16.89 8.77
CA SER A 83 -0.24 18.17 9.50
C SER A 83 0.23 18.10 10.95
N ARG A 84 0.75 16.97 11.44
CA ARG A 84 1.14 16.85 12.85
C ARG A 84 2.33 17.76 13.16
N PRO A 85 2.25 18.58 14.22
CA PRO A 85 3.39 19.36 14.69
C PRO A 85 4.45 18.43 15.29
N GLY A 86 5.73 18.79 15.12
CA GLY A 86 6.87 18.03 15.65
C GLY A 86 7.46 16.98 14.70
N GLY A 87 6.85 16.76 13.54
CA GLY A 87 7.40 15.87 12.52
C GLY A 87 7.25 14.38 12.83
N GLY A 88 7.97 13.57 12.04
CA GLY A 88 8.16 12.15 12.28
C GLY A 88 6.99 11.28 11.82
N GLN A 89 5.91 11.84 11.27
CA GLN A 89 4.81 11.06 10.73
C GLN A 89 5.11 10.63 9.29
N VAL A 90 4.92 9.36 8.99
CA VAL A 90 5.08 8.81 7.65
C VAL A 90 3.77 8.19 7.19
N ALA A 91 3.06 8.85 6.29
CA ALA A 91 1.87 8.29 5.64
C ALA A 91 2.30 7.44 4.44
N VAL A 92 2.10 6.13 4.50
CA VAL A 92 2.47 5.21 3.41
C VAL A 92 1.24 4.94 2.55
N LEU A 93 1.24 5.47 1.34
CA LEU A 93 0.17 5.30 0.37
C LEU A 93 0.60 4.33 -0.74
N VAL A 94 -0.20 3.28 -0.94
CA VAL A 94 -0.04 2.38 -2.08
C VAL A 94 -0.71 3.03 -3.30
N VAL A 95 0.08 3.78 -4.06
CA VAL A 95 -0.44 4.72 -5.07
C VAL A 95 -1.13 3.99 -6.22
N GLY A 96 -0.73 2.78 -6.59
CA GLY A 96 -1.37 2.04 -7.69
C GLY A 96 -2.85 1.73 -7.50
N GLY A 97 -3.28 1.64 -6.24
CA GLY A 97 -4.67 1.40 -5.86
C GLY A 97 -5.28 0.12 -6.44
N PRO A 98 -6.62 0.02 -6.43
CA PRO A 98 -7.36 -1.17 -6.87
C PRO A 98 -7.06 -1.62 -8.32
N LEU A 99 -6.79 -0.68 -9.22
CA LEU A 99 -6.52 -1.01 -10.63
C LEU A 99 -5.16 -1.68 -10.82
N GLU A 100 -4.12 -1.24 -10.11
CA GLU A 100 -2.82 -1.89 -10.13
C GLU A 100 -2.89 -3.29 -9.49
N ALA A 101 -3.71 -3.46 -8.45
CA ALA A 101 -3.96 -4.76 -7.83
C ALA A 101 -4.55 -5.79 -8.81
N LEU A 102 -5.46 -5.38 -9.72
CA LEU A 102 -6.03 -6.28 -10.74
C LEU A 102 -5.02 -6.70 -11.82
N GLU A 103 -3.92 -5.94 -11.96
CA GLU A 103 -2.81 -6.27 -12.88
C GLU A 103 -1.67 -7.03 -12.19
N ALA A 104 -1.74 -7.26 -10.88
CA ALA A 104 -0.68 -7.95 -10.12
C ALA A 104 -0.58 -9.42 -10.52
N LYS A 105 0.30 -9.72 -11.48
CA LYS A 105 0.57 -11.06 -12.02
C LYS A 105 2.06 -11.37 -11.93
N PRO A 106 2.42 -12.62 -11.58
CA PRO A 106 3.81 -13.07 -11.62
C PRO A 106 4.46 -12.77 -12.98
N GLY A 107 5.70 -12.27 -12.95
CA GLY A 107 6.49 -11.87 -14.12
C GLY A 107 6.08 -10.55 -14.77
N ALA A 108 5.01 -9.90 -14.31
CA ALA A 108 4.53 -8.63 -14.85
C ALA A 108 4.73 -7.48 -13.85
N LEU A 109 5.17 -6.32 -14.36
CA LEU A 109 5.24 -5.07 -13.61
C LEU A 109 4.52 -3.98 -14.39
N SER A 110 3.30 -3.65 -13.97
CA SER A 110 2.51 -2.58 -14.55
C SER A 110 2.21 -1.55 -13.47
N LEU A 111 2.68 -0.32 -13.66
CA LEU A 111 2.51 0.76 -12.70
C LEU A 111 1.45 1.75 -13.16
N ARG A 112 0.46 2.04 -12.31
CA ARG A 112 -0.62 2.99 -12.60
C ARG A 112 -0.38 4.35 -11.92
N ILE A 113 0.65 5.07 -12.36
CA ILE A 113 1.10 6.32 -11.69
C ILE A 113 0.77 7.59 -12.49
N ARG A 114 0.81 7.52 -13.82
CA ARG A 114 0.83 8.70 -14.72
C ARG A 114 -0.23 9.76 -14.41
N ASN A 115 -1.44 9.34 -14.05
CA ASN A 115 -2.58 10.22 -13.80
C ASN A 115 -2.92 10.39 -12.31
N GLN A 116 -2.17 9.75 -11.41
CA GLN A 116 -2.44 9.76 -9.98
C GLN A 116 -1.67 10.88 -9.27
N LYS A 117 -2.11 12.12 -9.46
CA LYS A 117 -1.44 13.30 -8.87
C LYS A 117 -2.00 13.72 -7.51
N GLY A 118 -3.06 13.06 -7.02
CA GLY A 118 -3.74 13.43 -5.78
C GLY A 118 -2.85 13.39 -4.55
N PHE A 119 -2.00 12.37 -4.44
CA PHE A 119 -1.07 12.24 -3.32
C PHE A 119 0.04 13.30 -3.36
N VAL A 120 0.53 13.64 -4.57
CA VAL A 120 1.50 14.72 -4.76
C VAL A 120 0.91 16.06 -4.32
N LYS A 121 -0.33 16.34 -4.74
CA LYS A 121 -1.06 17.53 -4.31
C LYS A 121 -1.23 17.57 -2.80
N LEU A 122 -1.59 16.43 -2.17
CA LEU A 122 -1.75 16.35 -0.73
C LEU A 122 -0.44 16.62 0.02
N ALA A 123 0.68 16.05 -0.45
CA ALA A 123 1.99 16.32 0.15
C ALA A 123 2.36 17.81 0.08
N LEU A 124 2.13 18.45 -1.07
CA LEU A 124 2.34 19.88 -1.26
C LEU A 124 1.43 20.74 -0.36
N GLU A 125 0.14 20.39 -0.22
CA GLU A 125 -0.82 21.10 0.64
C GLU A 125 -0.38 21.13 2.11
N HIS A 126 0.35 20.10 2.57
CA HIS A 126 0.75 19.95 3.97
C HIS A 126 2.26 20.14 4.21
N GLY A 127 3.03 20.54 3.19
CA GLY A 127 4.48 20.70 3.30
C GLY A 127 5.23 19.41 3.63
N ALA A 128 4.66 18.25 3.28
CA ALA A 128 5.26 16.95 3.52
C ALA A 128 6.18 16.53 2.36
N SER A 129 7.30 15.90 2.69
CA SER A 129 8.26 15.40 1.71
C SER A 129 7.78 14.09 1.08
N LEU A 130 7.82 14.00 -0.24
CA LEU A 130 7.48 12.78 -0.97
C LEU A 130 8.68 11.83 -1.03
N VAL A 131 8.47 10.57 -0.66
CA VAL A 131 9.49 9.52 -0.78
C VAL A 131 8.95 8.40 -1.67
N PRO A 132 9.55 8.15 -2.84
CA PRO A 132 9.19 6.99 -3.66
C PRO A 132 9.68 5.73 -2.96
N VAL A 133 8.83 4.71 -2.88
CA VAL A 133 9.16 3.41 -2.31
C VAL A 133 8.80 2.32 -3.31
N PHE A 134 9.76 1.45 -3.62
CA PHE A 134 9.54 0.38 -4.58
C PHE A 134 9.85 -0.99 -4.00
N SER A 135 8.94 -1.96 -4.18
CA SER A 135 9.01 -3.31 -3.63
C SER A 135 9.07 -4.37 -4.72
N PHE A 136 10.26 -4.93 -4.91
CA PHE A 136 10.47 -6.07 -5.81
C PHE A 136 9.90 -7.34 -5.17
N GLY A 137 9.21 -8.16 -5.97
CA GLY A 137 8.66 -9.45 -5.56
C GLY A 137 7.19 -9.43 -5.12
N GLU A 138 6.56 -8.26 -4.94
CA GLU A 138 5.13 -8.15 -4.54
C GLU A 138 4.17 -8.91 -5.46
N ASN A 139 4.34 -8.77 -6.78
CA ASN A 139 3.46 -9.40 -7.77
C ASN A 139 3.67 -10.92 -7.88
N GLU A 140 4.75 -11.45 -7.30
CA GLU A 140 5.10 -12.88 -7.34
C GLU A 140 4.50 -13.67 -6.18
N LEU A 141 3.87 -13.00 -5.20
CA LEU A 141 3.39 -13.64 -3.98
C LEU A 141 2.10 -14.43 -4.19
N PHE A 142 1.32 -14.07 -5.20
CA PHE A 142 0.02 -14.69 -5.48
C PHE A 142 -0.18 -14.80 -6.99
N GLN A 143 -0.95 -15.80 -7.38
CA GLN A 143 -1.39 -15.99 -8.75
C GLN A 143 -2.86 -15.63 -8.85
N GLN A 144 -3.19 -14.72 -9.75
CA GLN A 144 -4.58 -14.40 -10.06
C GLN A 144 -5.17 -15.42 -11.03
N PHE A 145 -6.47 -15.71 -10.87
CA PHE A 145 -7.22 -16.42 -11.89
C PHE A 145 -7.20 -15.62 -13.22
N PRO A 146 -7.23 -16.29 -14.38
CA PRO A 146 -7.19 -15.62 -15.67
C PRO A 146 -8.28 -14.56 -15.81
N ASN A 147 -7.87 -13.29 -15.91
CA ASN A 147 -8.74 -12.13 -16.01
C ASN A 147 -8.29 -11.19 -17.15
N SER A 148 -8.08 -11.76 -18.35
CA SER A 148 -7.64 -11.00 -19.52
C SER A 148 -8.59 -9.83 -19.83
N PRO A 149 -8.06 -8.70 -20.35
CA PRO A 149 -8.89 -7.59 -20.83
C PRO A 149 -9.98 -8.08 -21.78
N GLY A 150 -11.22 -7.65 -21.55
CA GLY A 150 -12.39 -8.06 -22.34
C GLY A 150 -13.09 -9.35 -21.87
N SER A 151 -12.49 -10.14 -20.96
CA SER A 151 -13.15 -11.30 -20.35
C SER A 151 -14.38 -10.89 -19.54
N TRP A 152 -15.33 -11.81 -19.34
CA TRP A 152 -16.51 -11.57 -18.50
C TRP A 152 -16.10 -11.29 -17.04
N VAL A 153 -15.09 -11.99 -16.54
CA VAL A 153 -14.52 -11.79 -15.19
C VAL A 153 -13.99 -10.36 -15.07
N ARG A 154 -13.18 -9.92 -16.03
CA ARG A 154 -12.60 -8.57 -16.02
C ARG A 154 -13.69 -7.48 -16.10
N ARG A 155 -14.70 -7.67 -16.95
CA ARG A 155 -15.85 -6.74 -17.04
C ARG A 155 -16.63 -6.66 -15.73
N ALA A 156 -16.84 -7.78 -15.05
CA ALA A 156 -17.49 -7.80 -13.73
C ALA A 156 -16.63 -7.09 -12.66
N GLN A 157 -15.32 -7.35 -12.63
CA GLN A 157 -14.38 -6.69 -11.72
C GLN A 157 -14.35 -5.16 -11.92
N GLU A 158 -14.28 -4.71 -13.18
CA GLU A 158 -14.27 -3.29 -13.54
C GLU A 158 -15.63 -2.62 -13.23
N ALA A 159 -16.75 -3.31 -13.45
CA ALA A 159 -18.09 -2.78 -13.15
C ALA A 159 -18.37 -2.66 -11.65
N LEU A 160 -17.84 -3.59 -10.82
CA LEU A 160 -17.99 -3.57 -9.37
C LEU A 160 -17.03 -2.59 -8.67
N GLN A 161 -15.91 -2.25 -9.32
CA GLN A 161 -14.90 -1.36 -8.75
C GLN A 161 -15.40 0.05 -8.37
N PRO A 162 -16.17 0.80 -9.20
CA PRO A 162 -16.67 2.12 -8.81
C PRO A 162 -17.70 2.06 -7.68
N LEU A 163 -18.43 0.94 -7.55
CA LEU A 163 -19.44 0.74 -6.51
C LEU A 163 -18.80 0.40 -5.16
N LEU A 164 -17.82 -0.51 -5.16
CA LEU A 164 -17.19 -1.03 -3.94
C LEU A 164 -15.94 -0.24 -3.53
N ARG A 165 -15.34 0.57 -4.42
CA ARG A 165 -14.01 1.19 -4.29
C ARG A 165 -12.88 0.18 -3.95
N VAL A 166 -13.17 -1.11 -4.02
CA VAL A 166 -12.32 -2.25 -3.69
C VAL A 166 -12.12 -3.06 -4.96
N ALA A 167 -10.89 -3.46 -5.24
CA ALA A 167 -10.64 -4.51 -6.22
C ALA A 167 -10.86 -5.86 -5.53
N LEU A 168 -11.59 -6.75 -6.20
CA LEU A 168 -11.76 -8.13 -5.79
C LEU A 168 -10.98 -9.03 -6.76
N PRO A 169 -9.63 -9.07 -6.67
CA PRO A 169 -8.86 -10.06 -7.40
C PRO A 169 -9.27 -11.45 -6.88
N LEU A 170 -9.52 -12.37 -7.81
CA LEU A 170 -9.59 -13.78 -7.47
C LEU A 170 -8.17 -14.32 -7.57
N PHE A 171 -7.61 -14.78 -6.46
CA PHE A 171 -6.22 -15.21 -6.40
C PHE A 171 -6.04 -16.39 -5.44
N TYR A 172 -4.91 -17.06 -5.61
CA TYR A 172 -4.44 -18.11 -4.72
C TYR A 172 -2.92 -18.03 -4.60
N GLY A 173 -2.39 -18.67 -3.56
CA GLY A 173 -0.97 -18.87 -3.35
C GLY A 173 -0.67 -20.35 -3.11
N ARG A 174 0.16 -20.64 -2.12
CA ARG A 174 0.72 -21.98 -1.88
C ARG A 174 -0.38 -23.01 -1.62
N GLY A 175 -0.38 -24.08 -2.41
CA GLY A 175 -1.35 -25.17 -2.28
C GLY A 175 -2.80 -24.76 -2.59
N GLY A 176 -3.02 -23.66 -3.32
CA GLY A 176 -4.36 -23.15 -3.62
C GLY A 176 -4.99 -22.32 -2.49
N LEU A 177 -4.27 -22.10 -1.38
CA LEU A 177 -4.73 -21.32 -0.23
C LEU A 177 -4.35 -19.83 -0.35
N LEU A 178 -4.90 -18.98 0.50
CA LEU A 178 -4.55 -17.55 0.60
C LEU A 178 -3.19 -17.29 1.29
N LEU A 179 -2.25 -18.22 1.16
CA LEU A 179 -0.92 -18.15 1.74
C LEU A 179 0.10 -17.79 0.65
N PRO A 180 0.95 -16.76 0.82
CA PRO A 180 1.84 -16.32 -0.26
C PRO A 180 2.84 -17.40 -0.68
N PHE A 181 3.25 -17.35 -1.95
CA PHE A 181 4.39 -18.11 -2.45
C PHE A 181 5.69 -17.66 -1.77
N ARG A 182 6.68 -18.58 -1.71
CA ARG A 182 7.98 -18.31 -1.11
C ARG A 182 8.87 -17.54 -2.07
N THR A 183 8.55 -16.27 -2.27
CA THR A 183 9.34 -15.37 -3.12
C THR A 183 9.97 -14.29 -2.26
N PRO A 184 11.27 -13.98 -2.44
CA PRO A 184 11.90 -12.88 -1.71
C PRO A 184 11.24 -11.55 -2.07
N ILE A 185 10.96 -10.75 -1.05
CA ILE A 185 10.51 -9.36 -1.20
C ILE A 185 11.67 -8.44 -0.85
N ARG A 186 11.96 -7.47 -1.71
CA ARG A 186 12.97 -6.46 -1.46
C ARG A 186 12.41 -5.08 -1.74
N THR A 187 12.27 -4.29 -0.69
CA THR A 187 11.79 -2.91 -0.75
C THR A 187 12.94 -1.94 -0.60
N VAL A 188 13.01 -0.94 -1.48
CA VAL A 188 14.02 0.14 -1.55
C VAL A 188 13.35 1.51 -1.48
#